data_AF-A0A7D4B4J9-F1
#
_entry.id   AF-A0A7D4B4J9-F1
#
_cell.length_a   1.000
_cell.length_b   1.000
_cell.length_c   1.000
_cell.angle_alpha   90.00
_cell.angle_beta   90.00
_cell.angle_gamma   90.00
#
_symmetry.space_group_name_H-M   'P 1'
#
loop_
_entity.id
_entity.type
_entity.pdbx_description
1 polymer ?
#
loop_
_entity_poly.entity_id
_entity_poly.type
_entity_poly.pdbx_seq_one_letter_code
_entity_poly.pdbx_strand_id
1 'polypeptide(L)'
;MLPTLALPVSSGCIWPHQQRYRQVAQATAQALFDALDDDLHPYVIVLGLPHDAAGHLPICQEPAEAGLPTEAFAGAVAQGLARHAAGRVHIAMPTEETMSPAMLRMRYENRSIRAVVQQILDELNDQATYQHFTGWPVRLDEYYVFTILRVKRKPLRSYPSLQPDRYYTDGRPLANSLLVGAMFRFNEECVKWLNEPEPGAGFLFRPRESEELLRAAGKSLLDTPAHAMGADPGVARLFYTLNTISSLRYEGGEGVGRLLLARRGHPNVEEVFALTCPTELSDYRAVRKLLEMASHDVHLLADGEKVYALGRQVGHYDPSREDLFEIHFVTHYAWEFAHAGQILLRSRYGLPTLPRPRLNLNRFRRDLKRTFSITRPDKVEHLWQVVLEASRQPKGTLLVITTEALAEADRLKLQCTLIEPVPLTPLITQLITAIDGAVLLDPEGYCYSIGVILDGKASGHGTSTRGARYNSAVRYVDSSPYPCLVVVVSEDGMVDVLTKENLAEARQ
;
A
#
# COMPACT_ATOMS: atom_id res chain seq x y z
N MET A 1 13.93 48.30 -12.35
CA MET A 1 12.91 47.24 -12.46
C MET A 1 13.26 46.42 -13.68
N LEU A 2 13.81 45.22 -13.49
CA LEU A 2 14.00 44.26 -14.58
C LEU A 2 12.60 43.74 -14.97
N PRO A 3 12.26 43.69 -16.27
CA PRO A 3 10.97 43.15 -16.69
C PRO A 3 10.96 41.65 -16.41
N THR A 4 9.97 41.19 -15.66
CA THR A 4 9.68 39.77 -15.46
C THR A 4 9.38 39.17 -16.83
N LEU A 5 10.30 38.35 -17.35
CA LEU A 5 10.09 37.54 -18.55
C LEU A 5 9.06 36.47 -18.22
N ALA A 6 7.77 36.82 -18.31
CA ALA A 6 6.70 35.85 -18.35
C ALA A 6 6.85 35.05 -19.65
N LEU A 7 7.31 33.80 -19.54
CA LEU A 7 7.26 32.86 -20.65
C LEU A 7 5.78 32.71 -21.06
N PRO A 8 5.44 32.84 -22.36
CA PRO A 8 4.07 32.64 -22.79
C PRO A 8 3.65 31.21 -22.48
N VAL A 9 2.58 31.08 -21.69
CA VAL A 9 1.94 29.80 -21.42
C VAL A 9 1.42 29.28 -22.76
N SER A 10 1.86 28.10 -23.18
CA SER A 10 1.43 27.49 -24.44
C SER A 10 -0.07 27.21 -24.43
N SER A 11 -0.70 27.23 -25.61
CA SER A 11 -2.11 26.91 -25.79
C SER A 11 -2.44 25.56 -25.13
N GLY A 12 -3.21 25.56 -24.03
CA GLY A 12 -3.60 24.37 -23.28
C GLY A 12 -2.93 24.18 -21.90
N CYS A 13 -1.96 25.01 -21.54
CA CYS A 13 -1.44 25.08 -20.16
C CYS A 13 -2.16 26.18 -19.36
N ILE A 14 -2.39 25.93 -18.08
CA ILE A 14 -3.00 26.85 -17.11
C ILE A 14 -1.91 27.70 -16.47
N TRP A 15 -0.76 27.10 -16.10
CA TRP A 15 0.40 27.81 -15.55
C TRP A 15 1.73 27.24 -16.08
N PRO A 16 2.87 27.97 -15.98
CA PRO A 16 4.13 27.59 -16.64
C PRO A 16 4.76 26.25 -16.24
N HIS A 17 4.49 25.75 -15.03
CA HIS A 17 5.12 24.56 -14.47
C HIS A 17 4.18 23.35 -14.33
N GLN A 18 3.04 23.40 -15.02
CA GLN A 18 1.99 22.39 -14.95
C GLN A 18 2.47 20.96 -15.26
N GLN A 19 3.22 20.79 -16.35
CA GLN A 19 3.76 19.49 -16.73
C GLN A 19 4.71 18.94 -15.66
N ARG A 20 5.56 19.80 -15.09
CA ARG A 20 6.53 19.41 -14.05
C ARG A 20 5.83 19.03 -12.75
N TYR A 21 4.79 19.77 -12.36
CA TYR A 21 3.91 19.39 -11.25
C TYR A 21 3.32 17.98 -11.48
N ARG A 22 2.73 17.73 -12.66
CA ARG A 22 2.12 16.43 -12.97
C ARG A 22 3.15 15.30 -12.94
N GLN A 23 4.35 15.50 -13.50
CA GLN A 23 5.42 14.50 -13.50
C GLN A 23 5.83 14.11 -12.07
N VAL A 24 5.91 15.08 -11.16
CA VAL A 24 6.23 14.82 -9.75
C VAL A 24 5.09 14.09 -9.05
N ALA A 25 3.85 14.54 -9.25
CA ALA A 25 2.68 13.84 -8.73
C ALA A 25 2.58 12.40 -9.27
N GLN A 26 2.88 12.17 -10.54
CA GLN A 26 2.97 10.84 -11.13
C GLN A 26 4.05 9.99 -10.47
N ALA A 27 5.26 10.52 -10.27
CA ALA A 27 6.35 9.78 -9.65
C ALA A 27 6.02 9.41 -8.20
N THR A 28 5.39 10.31 -7.44
CA THR A 28 4.93 10.04 -6.08
C THR A 28 3.79 9.03 -6.04
N ALA A 29 2.81 9.14 -6.96
CA ALA A 29 1.76 8.15 -7.09
C ALA A 29 2.34 6.76 -7.43
N GLN A 30 3.28 6.70 -8.38
CA GLN A 30 3.97 5.46 -8.76
C GLN A 30 4.67 4.85 -7.54
N ALA A 31 5.51 5.61 -6.84
CA ALA A 31 6.23 5.13 -5.67
C ALA A 31 5.29 4.66 -4.53
N LEU A 32 4.21 5.40 -4.27
CA LEU A 32 3.25 5.08 -3.20
C LEU A 32 2.41 3.84 -3.54
N PHE A 33 1.81 3.81 -4.73
CA PHE A 33 0.89 2.73 -5.10
C PHE A 33 1.63 1.48 -5.55
N ASP A 34 2.83 1.54 -6.10
CA ASP A 34 3.63 0.33 -6.39
C ASP A 34 4.12 -0.36 -5.11
N ALA A 35 4.46 0.44 -4.09
CA ALA A 35 4.77 -0.09 -2.76
C ALA A 35 3.57 -0.80 -2.12
N LEU A 36 2.35 -0.40 -2.50
CA LEU A 36 1.13 -1.10 -2.13
C LEU A 36 0.85 -2.28 -3.05
N ASP A 37 0.68 -2.06 -4.37
CA ASP A 37 0.46 -3.00 -5.49
C ASP A 37 1.08 -2.49 -6.81
N ASP A 38 1.98 -3.26 -7.40
CA ASP A 38 2.48 -2.95 -8.75
C ASP A 38 1.40 -3.13 -9.83
N ASP A 39 0.39 -3.98 -9.60
CA ASP A 39 -0.71 -4.16 -10.55
C ASP A 39 -1.75 -3.01 -10.50
N LEU A 40 -1.66 -2.04 -9.57
CA LEU A 40 -2.58 -0.88 -9.54
C LEU A 40 -2.39 0.09 -10.71
N HIS A 41 -1.17 0.20 -11.25
CA HIS A 41 -0.82 1.08 -12.38
C HIS A 41 -1.36 2.52 -12.19
N PRO A 42 -0.88 3.28 -11.18
CA PRO A 42 -1.35 4.63 -10.92
C PRO A 42 -1.02 5.57 -12.10
N TYR A 43 -1.96 6.44 -12.43
CA TYR A 43 -1.78 7.44 -13.48
C TYR A 43 -2.42 8.77 -13.07
N VAL A 44 -1.63 9.84 -13.14
CA VAL A 44 -2.03 11.17 -12.66
C VAL A 44 -2.39 12.07 -13.84
N ILE A 45 -3.58 12.66 -13.74
CA ILE A 45 -4.14 13.62 -14.69
C ILE A 45 -4.39 14.92 -13.93
N VAL A 46 -4.02 16.05 -14.52
CA VAL A 46 -4.42 17.36 -14.03
C VAL A 46 -5.59 17.86 -14.86
N LEU A 47 -6.68 18.27 -14.22
CA LEU A 47 -7.88 18.82 -14.87
C LEU A 47 -8.08 20.27 -14.42
N GLY A 48 -8.17 21.19 -15.36
CA GLY A 48 -8.52 22.59 -15.12
C GLY A 48 -9.91 22.91 -15.62
N LEU A 49 -10.78 23.37 -14.72
CA LEU A 49 -12.11 23.86 -15.04
C LEU A 49 -12.15 25.39 -14.86
N PRO A 50 -12.58 26.17 -15.86
CA PRO A 50 -12.73 27.61 -15.71
C PRO A 50 -13.61 27.98 -14.52
N HIS A 51 -13.23 29.00 -13.76
CA HIS A 51 -14.02 29.51 -12.64
C HIS A 51 -15.36 30.09 -13.13
N ASP A 52 -15.32 30.85 -14.23
CA ASP A 52 -16.49 31.41 -14.90
C ASP A 52 -16.85 30.59 -16.16
N ALA A 53 -17.98 29.90 -16.10
CA ALA A 53 -18.51 29.13 -17.22
C ALA A 53 -19.02 30.00 -18.38
N ALA A 54 -19.26 31.30 -18.16
CA ALA A 54 -19.60 32.26 -19.21
C ALA A 54 -18.36 32.79 -19.96
N GLY A 55 -17.16 32.52 -19.44
CA GLY A 55 -15.89 32.90 -20.06
C GLY A 55 -15.54 32.04 -21.28
N HIS A 56 -14.64 32.54 -22.13
CA HIS A 56 -14.14 31.83 -23.32
C HIS A 56 -12.99 30.84 -23.04
N LEU A 57 -12.67 30.59 -21.77
CA LEU A 57 -11.56 29.73 -21.40
C LEU A 57 -11.92 28.24 -21.62
N PRO A 58 -11.04 27.44 -22.24
CA PRO A 58 -11.30 26.02 -22.47
C PRO A 58 -11.13 25.19 -21.19
N ILE A 59 -11.75 24.01 -21.14
CA ILE A 59 -11.39 22.98 -20.16
C ILE A 59 -10.03 22.40 -20.57
N CYS A 60 -9.08 22.37 -19.63
CA CYS A 60 -7.72 21.92 -19.88
C CYS A 60 -7.46 20.58 -19.18
N GLN A 61 -6.69 19.69 -19.81
CA GLN A 61 -6.18 18.48 -19.16
C GLN A 61 -4.69 18.26 -19.47
N GLU A 62 -3.95 17.66 -18.54
CA GLU A 62 -2.54 17.33 -18.69
C GLU A 62 -2.26 15.90 -18.17
N PRO A 63 -1.76 14.98 -19.03
CA PRO A 63 -1.43 15.22 -20.43
C PRO A 63 -2.67 15.38 -21.32
N ALA A 64 -2.51 16.04 -22.47
CA ALA A 64 -3.58 16.24 -23.43
C ALA A 64 -4.21 14.91 -23.90
N GLU A 65 -3.41 13.84 -24.00
CA GLU A 65 -3.88 12.50 -24.37
C GLU A 65 -4.37 11.65 -23.18
N ALA A 66 -4.67 12.25 -22.03
CA ALA A 66 -5.12 11.53 -20.83
C ALA A 66 -6.40 10.69 -21.04
N GLY A 67 -7.19 11.04 -22.06
CA GLY A 67 -8.38 10.29 -22.47
C GLY A 67 -9.62 10.55 -21.63
N LEU A 68 -9.66 11.62 -20.82
CA LEU A 68 -10.91 12.08 -20.23
C LEU A 68 -11.72 12.87 -21.28
N PRO A 69 -13.02 12.60 -21.42
CA PRO A 69 -13.91 13.40 -22.27
C PRO A 69 -14.16 14.75 -21.59
N THR A 70 -13.46 15.80 -22.02
CA THR A 70 -13.52 17.13 -21.37
C THR A 70 -14.91 17.74 -21.45
N GLU A 71 -15.69 17.42 -22.49
CA GLU A 71 -17.08 17.83 -22.67
C GLU A 71 -18.00 17.35 -21.53
N ALA A 72 -17.70 16.22 -20.89
CA ALA A 72 -18.49 15.71 -19.77
C ALA A 72 -18.40 16.61 -18.54
N PHE A 73 -17.34 17.43 -18.44
CA PHE A 73 -17.12 18.37 -17.34
C PHE A 73 -17.65 19.78 -17.62
N ALA A 74 -18.27 20.01 -18.78
CA ALA A 74 -18.88 21.29 -19.12
C ALA A 74 -19.96 21.66 -18.09
N GLY A 75 -19.84 22.83 -17.47
CA GLY A 75 -20.78 23.31 -16.46
C GLY A 75 -20.64 22.67 -15.06
N ALA A 76 -19.66 21.78 -14.83
CA ALA A 76 -19.48 21.12 -13.53
C ALA A 76 -19.28 22.11 -12.37
N VAL A 77 -18.54 23.21 -12.61
CA VAL A 77 -18.35 24.28 -11.61
C VAL A 77 -19.67 24.96 -11.28
N ALA A 78 -20.44 25.38 -12.29
CA ALA A 78 -21.73 26.02 -12.10
C ALA A 78 -22.73 25.11 -11.36
N GLN A 79 -22.76 23.82 -11.71
CA GLN A 79 -23.57 22.82 -11.01
C GLN A 79 -23.14 22.66 -9.54
N GLY A 80 -21.83 22.63 -9.26
CA GLY A 80 -21.28 22.56 -7.91
C GLY A 80 -21.68 23.77 -7.06
N LEU A 81 -21.54 24.97 -7.60
CA LEU A 81 -21.94 26.22 -6.93
C LEU A 81 -23.45 26.27 -6.67
N ALA A 82 -24.28 25.82 -7.63
CA ALA A 82 -25.73 25.73 -7.45
C ALA A 82 -26.12 24.72 -6.35
N ARG A 83 -25.43 23.57 -6.26
CA ARG A 83 -25.63 22.58 -5.18
C ARG A 83 -25.30 23.17 -3.80
N HIS A 84 -24.24 23.97 -3.71
CA HIS A 84 -23.89 24.68 -2.47
C HIS A 84 -24.97 25.69 -2.08
N ALA A 85 -25.39 26.55 -3.01
CA ALA A 85 -26.41 27.57 -2.77
C ALA A 85 -27.76 26.99 -2.32
N ALA A 86 -28.10 25.78 -2.76
CA ALA A 86 -29.29 25.05 -2.35
C ALA A 86 -29.19 24.40 -0.95
N GLY A 87 -28.10 24.61 -0.20
CA GLY A 87 -27.92 24.10 1.17
C GLY A 87 -27.73 22.58 1.28
N ARG A 88 -27.45 21.89 0.18
CA ARG A 88 -27.40 20.40 0.13
C ARG A 88 -26.12 19.79 0.71
N VAL A 89 -25.19 20.61 1.19
CA VAL A 89 -23.87 20.18 1.71
C VAL A 89 -23.56 20.97 2.99
N HIS A 90 -24.33 20.74 4.07
CA HIS A 90 -24.01 21.28 5.39
C HIS A 90 -23.74 20.15 6.37
N ILE A 91 -22.49 20.08 6.84
CA ILE A 91 -22.11 19.41 8.09
C ILE A 91 -21.34 20.47 8.86
N ALA A 92 -21.86 20.89 10.01
CA ALA A 92 -21.24 21.89 10.88
C ALA A 92 -19.98 21.32 11.54
N MET A 93 -18.94 22.14 11.67
CA MET A 93 -17.61 21.73 12.13
C MET A 93 -17.26 22.43 13.45
N PRO A 94 -16.62 21.74 14.41
CA PRO A 94 -16.08 22.41 15.61
C PRO A 94 -15.03 23.49 15.31
N THR A 95 -14.33 23.38 14.16
CA THR A 95 -13.30 24.35 13.75
C THR A 95 -13.87 25.54 12.96
N GLU A 96 -15.16 25.54 12.59
CA GLU A 96 -15.80 26.64 11.86
C GLU A 96 -15.76 27.96 12.63
N GLU A 97 -15.81 27.90 13.97
CA GLU A 97 -15.78 29.07 14.85
C GLU A 97 -14.48 29.88 14.74
N THR A 98 -13.40 29.27 14.27
CA THR A 98 -12.09 29.94 14.13
C THR A 98 -11.78 30.41 12.70
N MET A 99 -12.68 30.14 11.74
CA MET A 99 -12.48 30.47 10.33
C MET A 99 -13.23 31.75 9.91
N SER A 100 -12.65 32.49 8.96
CA SER A 100 -13.36 33.62 8.37
C SER A 100 -14.54 33.14 7.51
N PRO A 101 -15.64 33.92 7.41
CA PRO A 101 -16.78 33.56 6.56
C PRO A 101 -16.39 33.29 5.11
N ALA A 102 -15.38 33.99 4.58
CA ALA A 102 -14.86 33.80 3.24
C ALA A 102 -14.20 32.42 3.06
N MET A 103 -13.40 31.98 4.05
CA MET A 103 -12.79 30.65 4.01
C MET A 103 -13.81 29.53 4.13
N LEU A 104 -14.85 29.70 4.94
CA LEU A 104 -15.95 28.74 5.07
C LEU A 104 -16.71 28.59 3.76
N ARG A 105 -17.09 29.71 3.14
CA ARG A 105 -17.74 29.72 1.82
C ARG A 105 -16.88 28.99 0.79
N MET A 106 -15.60 29.32 0.69
CA MET A 106 -14.67 28.67 -0.24
C MET A 106 -14.59 27.16 -0.01
N ARG A 107 -14.53 26.70 1.25
CA ARG A 107 -14.50 25.26 1.58
C ARG A 107 -15.75 24.52 1.11
N TYR A 108 -16.95 25.08 1.35
CA TYR A 108 -18.20 24.44 0.94
C TYR A 108 -18.41 24.45 -0.58
N GLU A 109 -18.03 25.55 -1.25
CA GLU A 109 -17.99 25.62 -2.71
C GLU A 109 -17.08 24.52 -3.26
N ASN A 110 -15.84 24.43 -2.77
CA ASN A 110 -14.87 23.41 -3.19
C ASN A 110 -15.38 21.98 -2.95
N ARG A 111 -16.05 21.71 -1.83
CA ARG A 111 -16.67 20.41 -1.53
C ARG A 111 -17.76 20.05 -2.52
N SER A 112 -18.61 21.01 -2.86
CA SER A 112 -19.74 20.80 -3.77
C SER A 112 -19.26 20.60 -5.20
N ILE A 113 -18.29 21.40 -5.66
CA ILE A 113 -17.68 21.24 -6.99
C ILE A 113 -16.94 19.90 -7.08
N ARG A 114 -16.14 19.55 -6.06
CA ARG A 114 -15.45 18.24 -6.00
C ARG A 114 -16.44 17.08 -6.13
N ALA A 115 -17.56 17.13 -5.42
CA ALA A 115 -18.58 16.08 -5.47
C ALA A 115 -19.17 15.92 -6.87
N VAL A 116 -19.42 17.01 -7.60
CA VAL A 116 -19.87 16.96 -9.00
C VAL A 116 -18.81 16.32 -9.90
N VAL A 117 -17.54 16.75 -9.78
CA VAL A 117 -16.44 16.18 -10.58
C VAL A 117 -16.25 14.68 -10.30
N GLN A 118 -16.32 14.25 -9.03
CA GLN A 118 -16.25 12.83 -8.68
C GLN A 118 -17.44 12.05 -9.26
N GLN A 119 -18.66 12.61 -9.22
CA GLN A 119 -19.83 11.96 -9.80
C GLN A 119 -19.66 11.73 -11.31
N ILE A 120 -19.20 12.74 -12.05
CA ILE A 120 -18.92 12.61 -13.50
C ILE A 120 -17.87 11.51 -13.73
N LEU A 121 -16.79 11.50 -12.93
CA LEU A 121 -15.77 10.45 -13.02
C LEU A 121 -16.33 9.06 -12.72
N ASP A 122 -17.24 8.93 -11.75
CA ASP A 122 -17.87 7.65 -11.39
C ASP A 122 -18.78 7.13 -12.51
N GLU A 123 -19.51 8.02 -13.20
CA GLU A 123 -20.29 7.71 -14.40
C GLU A 123 -19.38 7.22 -15.55
N LEU A 124 -18.24 7.87 -15.75
CA LEU A 124 -17.23 7.43 -16.73
C LEU A 124 -16.54 6.11 -16.34
N ASN A 125 -16.51 5.77 -15.05
CA ASN A 125 -15.92 4.53 -14.55
C ASN A 125 -16.86 3.33 -14.71
N ASP A 126 -18.13 3.53 -15.08
CA ASP A 126 -19.06 2.42 -15.19
C ASP A 126 -18.60 1.45 -16.29
N GLN A 127 -18.47 0.17 -15.93
CA GLN A 127 -17.90 -0.90 -16.77
C GLN A 127 -16.44 -0.68 -17.25
N ALA A 128 -15.74 0.36 -16.78
CA ALA A 128 -14.38 0.67 -17.20
C ALA A 128 -13.31 -0.20 -16.49
N THR A 129 -12.18 -0.39 -17.17
CA THR A 129 -10.98 -1.06 -16.63
C THR A 129 -10.34 -0.27 -15.48
N TYR A 130 -10.56 1.04 -15.47
CA TYR A 130 -9.96 1.97 -14.52
C TYR A 130 -11.01 2.58 -13.58
N GLN A 131 -10.53 3.07 -12.45
CA GLN A 131 -11.30 3.89 -11.52
C GLN A 131 -10.55 5.18 -11.26
N HIS A 132 -11.28 6.30 -11.27
CA HIS A 132 -10.75 7.64 -11.10
C HIS A 132 -11.15 8.23 -9.74
N PHE A 133 -10.22 8.96 -9.13
CA PHE A 133 -10.40 9.61 -7.83
C PHE A 133 -9.93 11.05 -7.93
N THR A 134 -10.81 12.00 -7.61
CA THR A 134 -10.47 13.42 -7.71
C THR A 134 -9.96 14.04 -6.40
N GLY A 135 -8.94 14.88 -6.61
CA GLY A 135 -8.37 15.89 -5.72
C GLY A 135 -9.39 16.80 -5.05
N TRP A 136 -8.98 17.54 -4.02
CA TRP A 136 -9.66 18.81 -3.73
C TRP A 136 -9.29 19.86 -4.78
N PRO A 137 -10.25 20.69 -5.24
CA PRO A 137 -9.92 21.78 -6.15
C PRO A 137 -9.07 22.84 -5.48
N VAL A 138 -8.07 23.34 -6.21
CA VAL A 138 -7.30 24.53 -5.85
C VAL A 138 -7.55 25.60 -6.90
N ARG A 139 -7.80 26.85 -6.47
CA ARG A 139 -7.92 27.98 -7.40
C ARG A 139 -6.52 28.40 -7.82
N LEU A 140 -6.24 28.33 -9.12
CA LEU A 140 -5.02 28.82 -9.74
C LEU A 140 -5.41 29.66 -10.94
N ASP A 141 -5.07 30.94 -10.90
CA ASP A 141 -5.53 31.95 -11.84
C ASP A 141 -7.07 31.88 -12.04
N GLU A 142 -7.54 31.79 -13.28
CA GLU A 142 -8.97 31.71 -13.64
C GLU A 142 -9.53 30.28 -13.62
N TYR A 143 -8.84 29.33 -13.00
CA TYR A 143 -9.21 27.91 -13.01
C TYR A 143 -9.38 27.32 -11.61
N TYR A 144 -10.29 26.37 -11.50
CA TYR A 144 -10.26 25.30 -10.51
C TYR A 144 -9.44 24.13 -11.05
N VAL A 145 -8.31 23.86 -10.40
CA VAL A 145 -7.38 22.79 -10.77
C VAL A 145 -7.57 21.59 -9.86
N PHE A 146 -7.69 20.41 -10.46
CA PHE A 146 -7.84 19.13 -9.80
C PHE A 146 -6.70 18.20 -10.18
N THR A 147 -6.20 17.45 -9.20
CA THR A 147 -5.34 16.29 -9.44
C THR A 147 -6.18 15.03 -9.38
N ILE A 148 -6.32 14.34 -10.51
CA ILE A 148 -7.09 13.11 -10.64
C ILE A 148 -6.13 11.93 -10.67
N LEU A 149 -6.35 10.97 -9.79
CA LEU A 149 -5.66 9.69 -9.77
C LEU A 149 -6.52 8.64 -10.48
N ARG A 150 -5.96 7.99 -11.50
CA ARG A 150 -6.52 6.82 -12.16
C ARG A 150 -5.76 5.56 -11.75
N VAL A 151 -6.46 4.51 -11.35
CA VAL A 151 -5.89 3.20 -11.03
C VAL A 151 -6.68 2.08 -11.68
N LYS A 152 -6.10 0.89 -11.85
CA LYS A 152 -6.83 -0.29 -12.34
C LYS A 152 -7.87 -0.75 -11.32
N ARG A 153 -9.10 -0.93 -11.78
CA ARG A 153 -10.26 -1.26 -10.94
C ARG A 153 -10.18 -2.65 -10.32
N LYS A 154 -9.70 -3.65 -11.07
CA LYS A 154 -9.66 -5.04 -10.61
C LYS A 154 -8.72 -5.24 -9.40
N PRO A 155 -7.44 -4.80 -9.42
CA PRO A 155 -6.55 -4.88 -8.26
C PRO A 155 -7.03 -4.00 -7.09
N LEU A 156 -7.57 -2.81 -7.39
CA LEU A 156 -8.14 -1.96 -6.36
C LEU A 156 -9.24 -2.67 -5.53
N ARG A 157 -10.09 -3.46 -6.20
CA ARG A 157 -11.23 -4.16 -5.58
C ARG A 157 -10.92 -5.57 -5.09
N SER A 158 -9.69 -6.07 -5.26
CA SER A 158 -9.32 -7.42 -4.80
C SER A 158 -8.95 -7.47 -3.32
N TYR A 159 -8.74 -6.32 -2.68
CA TYR A 159 -8.37 -6.24 -1.27
C TYR A 159 -9.60 -6.08 -0.37
N PRO A 160 -9.62 -6.74 0.79
CA PRO A 160 -10.64 -6.51 1.81
C PRO A 160 -10.76 -5.02 2.19
N SER A 161 -11.99 -4.56 2.38
CA SER A 161 -12.30 -3.20 2.82
C SER A 161 -13.48 -3.23 3.77
N LEU A 162 -13.49 -2.30 4.71
CA LEU A 162 -14.67 -1.98 5.52
C LEU A 162 -15.76 -1.32 4.65
N GLN A 163 -16.96 -1.19 5.21
CA GLN A 163 -18.07 -0.49 4.56
C GLN A 163 -17.68 0.98 4.30
N PRO A 164 -18.03 1.52 3.13
CA PRO A 164 -17.80 2.92 2.81
C PRO A 164 -18.74 3.84 3.62
N ASP A 165 -18.69 5.14 3.33
CA ASP A 165 -19.64 6.15 3.84
C ASP A 165 -19.64 6.33 5.37
N ARG A 166 -18.47 6.13 5.97
CA ARG A 166 -18.16 6.58 7.34
C ARG A 166 -17.50 7.94 7.28
N TYR A 167 -17.82 8.81 8.23
CA TYR A 167 -17.30 10.17 8.27
C TYR A 167 -16.86 10.52 9.68
N TYR A 168 -15.82 11.34 9.77
CA TYR A 168 -15.50 12.08 10.99
C TYR A 168 -16.68 12.99 11.39
N THR A 169 -16.67 13.47 12.63
CA THR A 169 -17.62 14.51 13.11
C THR A 169 -17.60 15.76 12.22
N ASP A 170 -16.47 15.98 11.55
CA ASP A 170 -16.21 17.09 10.65
C ASP A 170 -16.55 16.76 9.17
N GLY A 171 -17.28 15.67 8.95
CA GLY A 171 -17.80 15.28 7.65
C GLY A 171 -16.74 14.88 6.63
N ARG A 172 -15.45 14.83 6.97
CA ARG A 172 -14.43 14.19 6.13
C ARG A 172 -14.69 12.68 6.10
N PRO A 173 -14.50 11.99 4.97
CA PRO A 173 -14.65 10.55 4.91
C PRO A 173 -13.55 9.86 5.71
N LEU A 174 -13.92 8.80 6.44
CA LEU A 174 -12.99 7.86 7.06
C LEU A 174 -12.49 6.87 6.02
N ALA A 175 -11.23 6.45 6.14
CA ALA A 175 -10.66 5.47 5.21
C ALA A 175 -11.17 4.07 5.57
N ASN A 176 -11.87 3.43 4.64
CA ASN A 176 -12.38 2.07 4.81
C ASN A 176 -11.37 0.98 4.39
N SER A 177 -10.24 1.37 3.78
CA SER A 177 -9.15 0.48 3.40
C SER A 177 -7.81 1.23 3.39
N LEU A 178 -6.70 0.50 3.40
CA LEU A 178 -5.37 1.09 3.28
C LEU A 178 -5.20 1.84 1.94
N LEU A 179 -5.78 1.31 0.86
CA LEU A 179 -5.74 1.94 -0.46
C LEU A 179 -6.48 3.28 -0.49
N VAL A 180 -7.68 3.34 0.08
CA VAL A 180 -8.43 4.61 0.20
C VAL A 180 -7.69 5.58 1.11
N GLY A 181 -7.09 5.11 2.21
CA GLY A 181 -6.22 5.91 3.06
C GLY A 181 -5.04 6.52 2.29
N ALA A 182 -4.39 5.74 1.42
CA ALA A 182 -3.28 6.20 0.58
C ALA A 182 -3.74 7.22 -0.47
N MET A 183 -4.92 7.03 -1.06
CA MET A 183 -5.53 8.00 -1.98
C MET A 183 -5.81 9.34 -1.29
N PHE A 184 -6.33 9.33 -0.06
CA PHE A 184 -6.54 10.56 0.71
C PHE A 184 -5.22 11.28 1.00
N ARG A 185 -4.18 10.57 1.45
CA ARG A 185 -2.88 11.19 1.75
C ARG A 185 -2.17 11.72 0.49
N PHE A 186 -2.23 10.96 -0.61
CA PHE A 186 -1.72 11.44 -1.90
C PHE A 186 -2.42 12.72 -2.36
N ASN A 187 -3.74 12.77 -2.24
CA ASN A 187 -4.55 13.95 -2.58
C ASN A 187 -4.19 15.15 -1.70
N GLU A 188 -4.10 14.96 -0.38
CA GLU A 188 -3.68 16.00 0.55
C GLU A 188 -2.31 16.60 0.18
N GLU A 189 -1.33 15.77 -0.18
CA GLU A 189 -0.04 16.27 -0.67
C GLU A 189 -0.15 17.04 -1.98
N CYS A 190 -0.91 16.52 -2.95
CA CYS A 190 -1.13 17.19 -4.21
C CYS A 190 -1.76 18.59 -4.03
N VAL A 191 -2.68 18.72 -3.07
CA VAL A 191 -3.30 20.00 -2.70
C VAL A 191 -2.28 20.94 -2.07
N LYS A 192 -1.44 20.47 -1.13
CA LYS A 192 -0.36 21.29 -0.54
C LYS A 192 0.54 21.86 -1.64
N TRP A 193 0.92 21.01 -2.59
CA TRP A 193 1.79 21.40 -3.70
C TRP A 193 1.15 22.37 -4.68
N LEU A 194 -0.15 22.22 -4.98
CA LEU A 194 -0.90 23.18 -5.81
C LEU A 194 -1.07 24.54 -5.13
N ASN A 195 -0.98 24.63 -3.80
CA ASN A 195 -1.05 25.89 -3.07
C ASN A 195 0.31 26.58 -2.90
N GLU A 196 1.40 26.02 -3.45
CA GLU A 196 2.69 26.72 -3.48
C GLU A 196 2.64 27.94 -4.41
N PRO A 197 3.47 28.98 -4.20
CA PRO A 197 3.45 30.18 -5.04
C PRO A 197 3.63 29.91 -6.53
N GLU A 198 4.46 28.91 -6.88
CA GLU A 198 4.66 28.45 -8.26
C GLU A 198 4.65 26.91 -8.29
N PRO A 199 3.47 26.27 -8.31
CA PRO A 199 3.33 24.82 -8.24
C PRO A 199 4.12 24.17 -9.37
N GLY A 200 5.09 23.31 -9.07
CA GLY A 200 5.95 22.75 -10.12
C GLY A 200 7.38 23.30 -10.16
N ALA A 201 7.62 24.54 -9.71
CA ALA A 201 8.92 25.19 -9.81
C ALA A 201 9.96 24.61 -8.82
N GLY A 202 9.52 24.35 -7.58
CA GLY A 202 10.40 23.97 -6.46
C GLY A 202 10.83 22.50 -6.39
N PHE A 203 10.35 21.62 -7.27
CA PHE A 203 10.51 20.16 -7.10
C PHE A 203 11.88 19.56 -7.40
N LEU A 204 12.91 20.36 -7.69
CA LEU A 204 14.26 19.84 -8.02
C LEU A 204 14.95 19.19 -6.82
N PHE A 205 14.43 19.35 -5.59
CA PHE A 205 15.13 18.97 -4.36
C PHE A 205 14.27 18.26 -3.29
N ARG A 206 13.05 17.78 -3.60
CA ARG A 206 12.25 17.08 -2.57
C ARG A 206 12.61 15.59 -2.48
N PRO A 207 12.96 15.08 -1.28
CA PRO A 207 13.08 13.64 -1.08
C PRO A 207 11.74 12.94 -1.32
N ARG A 208 11.79 11.68 -1.77
CA ARG A 208 10.59 10.84 -1.91
C ARG A 208 10.10 10.45 -0.51
N GLU A 209 8.96 10.97 -0.09
CA GLU A 209 8.34 10.72 1.22
C GLU A 209 7.27 9.60 1.18
N SER A 210 7.40 8.64 0.26
CA SER A 210 6.37 7.59 0.06
C SER A 210 6.11 6.77 1.32
N GLU A 211 7.15 6.48 2.12
CA GLU A 211 6.99 5.78 3.40
C GLU A 211 6.20 6.59 4.44
N GLU A 212 6.36 7.91 4.46
CA GLU A 212 5.59 8.78 5.36
C GLU A 212 4.11 8.79 4.94
N LEU A 213 3.85 8.87 3.64
CA LEU A 213 2.49 8.75 3.10
C LEU A 213 1.86 7.39 3.41
N LEU A 214 2.63 6.30 3.34
CA LEU A 214 2.17 4.99 3.76
C LEU A 214 1.82 4.97 5.25
N ARG A 215 2.72 5.44 6.13
CA ARG A 215 2.43 5.54 7.58
C ARG A 215 1.17 6.36 7.85
N ALA A 216 1.02 7.49 7.17
CA ALA A 216 -0.16 8.34 7.29
C ALA A 216 -1.44 7.68 6.76
N ALA A 217 -1.34 6.83 5.72
CA ALA A 217 -2.44 6.03 5.20
C ALA A 217 -2.86 4.92 6.17
N GLY A 218 -1.89 4.23 6.78
CA GLY A 218 -2.15 3.26 7.86
C GLY A 218 -2.85 3.91 9.04
N LYS A 219 -2.40 5.11 9.45
CA LYS A 219 -3.10 5.91 10.46
C LYS A 219 -4.55 6.19 10.07
N SER A 220 -4.80 6.67 8.84
CA SER A 220 -6.16 6.96 8.36
C SER A 220 -7.10 5.77 8.42
N LEU A 221 -6.61 4.56 8.13
CA LEU A 221 -7.43 3.35 8.22
C LEU A 221 -7.80 3.04 9.69
N LEU A 222 -6.85 3.19 10.60
CA LEU A 222 -7.04 2.91 12.03
C LEU A 222 -7.91 3.98 12.74
N ASP A 223 -8.15 5.11 12.10
CA ASP A 223 -9.13 6.10 12.56
C ASP A 223 -10.57 5.54 12.48
N THR A 224 -10.85 4.60 11.57
CA THR A 224 -12.17 3.96 11.40
C THR A 224 -12.58 3.08 12.60
N PRO A 225 -11.77 2.12 13.08
CA PRO A 225 -12.10 1.38 14.29
C PRO A 225 -12.12 2.28 15.54
N ALA A 226 -11.26 3.30 15.64
CA ALA A 226 -11.32 4.28 16.73
C ALA A 226 -12.69 4.97 16.79
N HIS A 227 -13.18 5.45 15.64
CA HIS A 227 -14.51 6.04 15.52
C HIS A 227 -15.63 5.04 15.87
N ALA A 228 -15.54 3.79 15.42
CA ALA A 228 -16.53 2.75 15.74
C ALA A 228 -16.65 2.52 17.26
N MET A 229 -15.54 2.61 17.99
CA MET A 229 -15.52 2.49 19.46
C MET A 229 -16.02 3.74 20.19
N GLY A 230 -16.29 4.84 19.46
CA GLY A 230 -16.72 6.11 20.05
C GLY A 230 -15.57 6.98 20.54
N ALA A 231 -14.32 6.62 20.23
CA ALA A 231 -13.15 7.44 20.52
C ALA A 231 -12.99 8.52 19.44
N ASP A 232 -12.44 9.68 19.81
CA ASP A 232 -11.99 10.67 18.84
C ASP A 232 -10.76 10.11 18.11
N PRO A 233 -10.82 9.86 16.78
CA PRO A 233 -9.70 9.29 16.06
C PRO A 233 -8.44 10.17 16.09
N GLY A 234 -8.60 11.50 16.23
CA GLY A 234 -7.48 12.42 16.39
C GLY A 234 -6.65 12.17 17.67
N VAL A 235 -7.30 11.61 18.70
CA VAL A 235 -6.72 11.34 20.02
C VAL A 235 -6.26 9.89 20.16
N ALA A 236 -7.04 8.92 19.68
CA ALA A 236 -6.82 7.48 19.92
C ALA A 236 -5.45 6.97 19.41
N ARG A 237 -4.93 7.53 18.31
CA ARG A 237 -3.59 7.25 17.75
C ARG A 237 -3.27 5.74 17.62
N LEU A 238 -4.27 4.90 17.36
CA LEU A 238 -4.15 3.43 17.41
C LEU A 238 -2.97 2.89 16.59
N PHE A 239 -2.77 3.37 15.35
CA PHE A 239 -1.66 2.91 14.52
C PHE A 239 -0.28 3.09 15.19
N TYR A 240 -0.04 4.21 15.87
CA TYR A 240 1.21 4.47 16.57
C TYR A 240 1.35 3.60 17.82
N THR A 241 0.26 3.47 18.59
CA THR A 241 0.20 2.66 19.80
C THR A 241 0.50 1.19 19.50
N LEU A 242 -0.15 0.62 18.48
CA LEU A 242 0.03 -0.77 18.07
C LEU A 242 1.45 -1.03 17.52
N ASN A 243 1.99 -0.11 16.72
CA ASN A 243 3.39 -0.16 16.29
C ASN A 243 4.35 -0.19 17.48
N THR A 244 4.11 0.68 18.46
CA THR A 244 4.99 0.78 19.63
C THR A 244 4.93 -0.50 20.46
N ILE A 245 3.73 -1.02 20.76
CA ILE A 245 3.55 -2.30 21.47
C ILE A 245 4.25 -3.45 20.72
N SER A 246 4.06 -3.55 19.40
CA SER A 246 4.68 -4.62 18.60
C SER A 246 6.20 -4.58 18.60
N SER A 247 6.81 -3.39 18.72
CA SER A 247 8.27 -3.23 18.74
C SER A 247 8.91 -3.57 20.10
N LEU A 248 8.12 -3.78 21.16
CA LEU A 248 8.65 -4.12 22.47
C LEU A 248 8.85 -5.64 22.64
N ARG A 249 9.96 -6.02 23.26
CA ARG A 249 10.19 -7.35 23.81
C ARG A 249 9.85 -7.38 25.29
N TYR A 250 9.49 -8.56 25.79
CA TYR A 250 9.30 -8.80 27.23
C TYR A 250 10.01 -10.10 27.59
N GLU A 251 10.86 -10.06 28.63
CA GLU A 251 11.72 -11.19 29.05
C GLU A 251 12.55 -11.82 27.90
N GLY A 252 12.91 -11.01 26.90
CA GLY A 252 13.66 -11.44 25.71
C GLY A 252 12.83 -12.05 24.59
N GLY A 253 11.56 -12.41 24.87
CA GLY A 253 10.61 -12.94 23.90
C GLY A 253 9.94 -11.87 23.03
N GLU A 254 9.57 -12.27 21.81
CA GLU A 254 8.76 -11.46 20.90
C GLU A 254 7.29 -11.42 21.36
N GLY A 255 6.60 -10.32 21.08
CA GLY A 255 5.17 -10.21 21.38
C GLY A 255 4.32 -10.90 20.33
N VAL A 256 3.88 -12.12 20.64
CA VAL A 256 2.86 -12.83 19.87
C VAL A 256 1.58 -12.87 20.69
N GLY A 257 0.44 -12.57 20.07
CA GLY A 257 -0.83 -12.58 20.77
C GLY A 257 -1.90 -11.78 20.02
N ARG A 258 -3.13 -11.81 20.53
CA ARG A 258 -4.24 -11.06 19.94
C ARG A 258 -4.87 -10.11 20.94
N LEU A 259 -5.39 -9.01 20.38
CA LEU A 259 -6.18 -8.02 21.09
C LEU A 259 -7.48 -7.79 20.31
N LEU A 260 -8.61 -7.94 20.99
CA LEU A 260 -9.94 -7.63 20.47
C LEU A 260 -10.29 -6.18 20.80
N LEU A 261 -10.60 -5.40 19.75
CA LEU A 261 -11.03 -4.01 19.84
C LEU A 261 -12.55 -3.93 19.69
N ALA A 262 -13.24 -3.58 20.78
CA ALA A 262 -14.69 -3.37 20.79
C ALA A 262 -15.11 -2.53 21.99
N ARG A 263 -16.29 -1.89 21.91
CA ARG A 263 -16.90 -1.24 23.08
C ARG A 263 -17.14 -2.26 24.20
N ARG A 264 -17.01 -1.82 25.45
CA ARG A 264 -17.29 -2.68 26.62
C ARG A 264 -18.72 -3.21 26.58
N GLY A 265 -18.90 -4.47 26.99
CA GLY A 265 -20.20 -5.14 26.95
C GLY A 265 -20.65 -5.55 25.54
N HIS A 266 -19.73 -5.63 24.57
CA HIS A 266 -20.06 -6.10 23.22
C HIS A 266 -20.68 -7.52 23.26
N PRO A 267 -21.82 -7.77 22.58
CA PRO A 267 -22.58 -9.03 22.73
C PRO A 267 -21.83 -10.27 22.22
N ASN A 268 -20.82 -10.09 21.35
CA ASN A 268 -19.97 -11.17 20.85
C ASN A 268 -18.62 -11.26 21.57
N VAL A 269 -18.48 -10.67 22.76
CA VAL A 269 -17.27 -10.74 23.57
C VAL A 269 -17.64 -11.27 24.96
N GLU A 270 -16.94 -12.31 25.40
CA GLU A 270 -17.03 -12.85 26.75
C GLU A 270 -15.74 -12.54 27.51
N GLU A 271 -15.87 -11.98 28.71
CA GLU A 271 -14.76 -11.75 29.62
C GLU A 271 -14.44 -13.05 30.37
N VAL A 272 -13.18 -13.51 30.29
CA VAL A 272 -12.68 -14.60 31.13
C VAL A 272 -12.36 -14.05 32.53
N PHE A 273 -11.68 -12.91 32.59
CA PHE A 273 -11.56 -12.10 33.80
C PHE A 273 -11.32 -10.63 33.47
N ALA A 274 -11.83 -9.73 34.32
CA ALA A 274 -11.67 -8.29 34.19
C ALA A 274 -10.52 -7.77 35.06
N LEU A 275 -9.88 -6.69 34.60
CA LEU A 275 -8.92 -5.94 35.38
C LEU A 275 -9.68 -4.94 36.27
N THR A 276 -9.44 -4.98 37.59
CA THR A 276 -10.02 -3.98 38.51
C THR A 276 -9.54 -2.56 38.16
N CYS A 277 -8.30 -2.43 37.71
CA CYS A 277 -7.72 -1.19 37.21
C CYS A 277 -7.33 -1.38 35.73
N PRO A 278 -8.17 -0.97 34.76
CA PRO A 278 -7.84 -1.03 33.34
C PRO A 278 -6.53 -0.33 33.02
N THR A 279 -5.74 -0.91 32.12
CA THR A 279 -4.43 -0.40 31.71
C THR A 279 -4.57 0.46 30.47
N GLU A 280 -4.03 1.69 30.49
CA GLU A 280 -4.01 2.56 29.32
C GLU A 280 -3.24 1.91 28.17
N LEU A 281 -3.77 1.97 26.94
CA LEU A 281 -3.09 1.45 25.76
C LEU A 281 -1.76 2.18 25.49
N SER A 282 -1.64 3.42 25.99
CA SER A 282 -0.42 4.21 25.94
C SER A 282 0.67 3.73 26.92
N ASP A 283 0.33 2.89 27.92
CA ASP A 283 1.31 2.18 28.74
C ASP A 283 1.78 0.92 28.00
N TYR A 284 2.59 1.14 26.96
CA TYR A 284 3.01 0.10 26.03
C TYR A 284 3.70 -1.08 26.74
N ARG A 285 4.45 -0.83 27.82
CA ARG A 285 5.13 -1.88 28.59
C ARG A 285 4.14 -2.71 29.40
N ALA A 286 3.16 -2.08 30.05
CA ALA A 286 2.13 -2.81 30.79
C ALA A 286 1.25 -3.63 29.83
N VAL A 287 0.82 -3.06 28.70
CA VAL A 287 0.07 -3.80 27.68
C VAL A 287 0.89 -4.96 27.13
N ARG A 288 2.17 -4.74 26.84
CA ARG A 288 3.07 -5.80 26.39
C ARG A 288 3.20 -6.92 27.42
N LYS A 289 3.28 -6.60 28.72
CA LYS A 289 3.27 -7.60 29.80
C LYS A 289 1.95 -8.38 29.85
N LEU A 290 0.81 -7.71 29.66
CA LEU A 290 -0.50 -8.38 29.63
C LEU A 290 -0.63 -9.34 28.44
N LEU A 291 -0.05 -8.99 27.28
CA LEU A 291 -0.05 -9.85 26.09
C LEU A 291 0.57 -11.23 26.34
N GLU A 292 1.48 -11.39 27.32
CA GLU A 292 2.05 -12.70 27.69
C GLU A 292 1.00 -13.69 28.21
N MET A 293 -0.14 -13.19 28.68
CA MET A 293 -1.25 -14.02 29.14
C MET A 293 -2.22 -14.38 28.01
N ALA A 294 -2.06 -13.80 26.82
CA ALA A 294 -2.88 -14.14 25.65
C ALA A 294 -2.49 -15.51 25.11
N SER A 295 -3.49 -16.25 24.62
CA SER A 295 -3.33 -17.56 23.99
C SER A 295 -4.10 -17.59 22.66
N HIS A 296 -4.18 -18.78 22.03
CA HIS A 296 -4.98 -18.97 20.82
C HIS A 296 -6.47 -18.66 21.04
N ASP A 297 -6.99 -18.90 22.25
CA ASP A 297 -8.42 -18.77 22.55
C ASP A 297 -8.75 -17.62 23.51
N VAL A 298 -7.75 -17.03 24.17
CA VAL A 298 -7.93 -15.92 25.12
C VAL A 298 -7.09 -14.74 24.67
N HIS A 299 -7.70 -13.57 24.59
CA HIS A 299 -7.15 -12.36 23.99
C HIS A 299 -7.29 -11.18 24.94
N LEU A 300 -6.46 -10.15 24.76
CA LEU A 300 -6.70 -8.88 25.45
C LEU A 300 -7.98 -8.24 24.91
N LEU A 301 -8.81 -7.68 25.80
CA LEU A 301 -9.98 -6.90 25.42
C LEU A 301 -9.69 -5.42 25.64
N ALA A 302 -9.88 -4.62 24.59
CA ALA A 302 -9.65 -3.18 24.64
C ALA A 302 -10.78 -2.37 24.00
N ASP A 303 -11.06 -1.20 24.56
CA ASP A 303 -12.13 -0.30 24.15
C ASP A 303 -11.64 0.88 23.29
N GLY A 304 -10.41 0.81 22.80
CA GLY A 304 -9.76 1.86 22.01
C GLY A 304 -8.90 2.82 22.84
N GLU A 305 -9.07 2.84 24.16
CA GLU A 305 -8.23 3.62 25.07
C GLU A 305 -7.51 2.73 26.08
N LYS A 306 -8.20 1.72 26.61
CA LYS A 306 -7.70 0.87 27.70
C LYS A 306 -7.87 -0.60 27.38
N VAL A 307 -6.92 -1.40 27.84
CA VAL A 307 -7.11 -2.84 28.04
C VAL A 307 -7.84 -3.02 29.37
N TYR A 308 -9.02 -3.63 29.34
CA TYR A 308 -9.89 -3.75 30.52
C TYR A 308 -10.10 -5.19 31.00
N ALA A 309 -9.83 -6.19 30.16
CA ALA A 309 -10.06 -7.59 30.49
C ALA A 309 -9.23 -8.54 29.60
N LEU A 310 -9.20 -9.82 29.98
CA LEU A 310 -8.89 -10.91 29.07
C LEU A 310 -10.17 -11.67 28.75
N GLY A 311 -10.33 -12.08 27.50
CA GLY A 311 -11.59 -12.66 27.04
C GLY A 311 -11.49 -13.29 25.67
N ARG A 312 -12.63 -13.59 25.09
CA ARG A 312 -12.71 -14.26 23.78
C ARG A 312 -13.94 -13.81 23.01
N GLN A 313 -13.89 -13.99 21.70
CA GLN A 313 -15.05 -13.80 20.86
C GLN A 313 -16.03 -14.97 21.05
N VAL A 314 -17.33 -14.68 21.14
CA VAL A 314 -18.38 -15.67 21.35
C VAL A 314 -19.57 -15.47 20.41
N GLY A 315 -20.31 -16.56 20.19
CA GLY A 315 -21.49 -16.59 19.34
C GLY A 315 -21.16 -16.33 17.86
N HIS A 316 -22.18 -15.88 17.12
CA HIS A 316 -22.04 -15.52 15.72
C HIS A 316 -22.03 -13.99 15.58
N TYR A 317 -20.89 -13.44 15.19
CA TYR A 317 -20.73 -12.02 14.92
C TYR A 317 -21.25 -11.70 13.52
N ASP A 318 -22.05 -10.63 13.40
CA ASP A 318 -22.48 -10.07 12.12
C ASP A 318 -21.40 -9.11 11.59
N PRO A 319 -20.68 -9.45 10.50
CA PRO A 319 -19.62 -8.61 9.97
C PRO A 319 -20.09 -7.22 9.55
N SER A 320 -21.38 -7.03 9.19
CA SER A 320 -21.89 -5.75 8.71
C SER A 320 -21.85 -4.63 9.75
N ARG A 321 -21.76 -4.97 11.05
CA ARG A 321 -21.69 -4.00 12.16
C ARG A 321 -20.36 -3.25 12.22
N GLU A 322 -19.26 -3.92 11.88
CA GLU A 322 -17.88 -3.43 11.99
C GLU A 322 -17.62 -2.63 13.28
N ASP A 323 -17.92 -3.27 14.40
CA ASP A 323 -17.74 -2.77 15.77
C ASP A 323 -16.98 -3.76 16.69
N LEU A 324 -16.52 -4.88 16.14
CA LEU A 324 -15.57 -5.82 16.73
C LEU A 324 -14.43 -6.07 15.73
N PHE A 325 -13.21 -5.72 16.13
CA PHE A 325 -11.99 -5.86 15.32
C PHE A 325 -10.92 -6.65 16.07
N GLU A 326 -9.95 -7.14 15.31
CA GLU A 326 -8.84 -7.93 15.85
C GLU A 326 -7.50 -7.31 15.47
N ILE A 327 -6.61 -7.21 16.45
CA ILE A 327 -5.19 -6.92 16.24
C ILE A 327 -4.41 -8.20 16.51
N HIS A 328 -3.63 -8.66 15.53
CA HIS A 328 -2.76 -9.82 15.69
C HIS A 328 -1.32 -9.34 15.79
N PHE A 329 -0.68 -9.50 16.94
CA PHE A 329 0.75 -9.32 17.09
C PHE A 329 1.43 -10.62 16.63
N VAL A 330 2.20 -10.55 15.54
CA VAL A 330 2.68 -11.75 14.81
C VAL A 330 4.11 -12.10 15.21
N THR A 331 5.00 -11.11 15.23
CA THR A 331 6.41 -11.22 15.55
C THR A 331 6.92 -9.83 15.92
N HIS A 332 8.20 -9.71 16.29
CA HIS A 332 8.79 -8.43 16.66
C HIS A 332 8.56 -7.36 15.59
N TYR A 333 7.94 -6.27 16.02
CA TYR A 333 7.60 -5.10 15.22
C TYR A 333 6.72 -5.41 13.99
N ALA A 334 5.93 -6.48 14.06
CA ALA A 334 4.98 -6.86 13.03
C ALA A 334 3.62 -7.22 13.62
N TRP A 335 2.56 -6.61 13.07
CA TRP A 335 1.19 -6.85 13.49
C TRP A 335 0.21 -6.72 12.33
N GLU A 336 -0.98 -7.26 12.50
CA GLU A 336 -2.05 -7.27 11.50
C GLU A 336 -3.33 -6.67 12.09
N PHE A 337 -4.06 -5.92 11.28
CA PHE A 337 -5.40 -5.44 11.57
C PHE A 337 -6.40 -6.29 10.78
N ALA A 338 -7.37 -6.86 11.47
CA ALA A 338 -8.34 -7.77 10.89
C ALA A 338 -9.78 -7.47 11.34
N HIS A 339 -10.73 -7.91 10.53
CA HIS A 339 -12.16 -7.86 10.82
C HIS A 339 -12.83 -9.08 10.18
N ALA A 340 -13.67 -9.77 10.97
CA ALA A 340 -14.41 -10.95 10.53
C ALA A 340 -13.56 -12.00 9.79
N GLY A 341 -12.34 -12.27 10.30
CA GLY A 341 -11.40 -13.23 9.72
C GLY A 341 -10.66 -12.76 8.47
N GLN A 342 -10.88 -11.53 8.00
CA GLN A 342 -10.13 -10.92 6.89
C GLN A 342 -9.07 -9.96 7.42
N ILE A 343 -7.82 -10.14 7.00
CA ILE A 343 -6.77 -9.16 7.26
C ILE A 343 -6.99 -7.96 6.33
N LEU A 344 -7.05 -6.76 6.90
CA LEU A 344 -7.25 -5.50 6.17
C LEU A 344 -5.94 -4.74 5.97
N LEU A 345 -5.00 -4.88 6.91
CA LEU A 345 -3.70 -4.23 6.89
C LEU A 345 -2.67 -5.10 7.62
N ARG A 346 -1.46 -5.16 7.10
CA ARG A 346 -0.29 -5.67 7.81
C ARG A 346 0.65 -4.50 8.07
N SER A 347 1.31 -4.46 9.22
CA SER A 347 2.38 -3.50 9.47
C SER A 347 3.63 -4.23 9.87
N ARG A 348 4.76 -3.81 9.31
CA ARG A 348 6.10 -4.35 9.62
C ARG A 348 7.06 -3.19 9.74
N TYR A 349 7.79 -3.12 10.86
CA TYR A 349 8.73 -2.03 11.16
C TYR A 349 8.09 -0.63 11.02
N GLY A 350 6.79 -0.54 11.35
CA GLY A 350 6.00 0.69 11.28
C GLY A 350 5.50 1.05 9.88
N LEU A 351 5.80 0.27 8.84
CA LEU A 351 5.30 0.48 7.48
C LEU A 351 4.05 -0.38 7.23
N PRO A 352 2.91 0.22 6.85
CA PRO A 352 1.71 -0.54 6.51
C PRO A 352 1.76 -1.06 5.07
N THR A 353 1.30 -2.28 4.89
CA THR A 353 1.23 -3.00 3.61
C THR A 353 -0.12 -3.70 3.46
N LEU A 354 -0.47 -4.01 2.21
CA LEU A 354 -1.67 -4.78 1.91
C LEU A 354 -1.51 -6.24 2.34
N PRO A 355 -2.61 -6.94 2.66
CA PRO A 355 -2.63 -8.35 3.05
C PRO A 355 -2.38 -9.27 1.84
N ARG A 356 -1.18 -9.17 1.25
CA ARG A 356 -0.81 -9.91 0.05
C ARG A 356 -0.24 -11.28 0.38
N PRO A 357 -0.33 -12.22 -0.56
CA PRO A 357 0.62 -13.32 -0.64
C PRO A 357 2.05 -12.74 -0.74
N ARG A 358 3.02 -13.43 -0.18
CA ARG A 358 4.45 -13.01 -0.19
C ARG A 358 5.02 -12.83 -1.60
N LEU A 359 4.31 -13.31 -2.62
CA LEU A 359 4.72 -13.32 -4.01
C LEU A 359 3.52 -12.99 -4.92
N ASN A 360 3.74 -12.21 -6.00
CA ASN A 360 2.72 -11.91 -7.01
C ASN A 360 2.81 -12.90 -8.19
N LEU A 361 1.78 -13.74 -8.38
CA LEU A 361 1.72 -14.72 -9.46
C LEU A 361 1.77 -14.08 -10.86
N ASN A 362 1.13 -12.93 -11.06
CA ASN A 362 1.16 -12.25 -12.35
C ASN A 362 2.56 -11.77 -12.67
N ARG A 363 3.25 -11.18 -11.69
CA ARG A 363 4.64 -10.75 -11.84
C ARG A 363 5.56 -11.94 -12.11
N PHE A 364 5.45 -13.00 -11.31
CA PHE A 364 6.22 -14.22 -11.53
C PHE A 364 6.01 -14.82 -12.91
N ARG A 365 4.76 -14.86 -13.39
CA ARG A 365 4.43 -15.29 -14.76
C ARG A 365 5.05 -14.38 -15.83
N ARG A 366 5.06 -13.05 -15.63
CA ARG A 366 5.72 -12.10 -16.53
C ARG A 366 7.22 -12.34 -16.58
N ASP A 367 7.85 -12.55 -15.43
CA ASP A 367 9.29 -12.83 -15.30
C ASP A 367 9.66 -14.15 -15.99
N LEU A 368 8.92 -15.24 -15.74
CA LEU A 368 9.10 -16.52 -16.45
C LEU A 368 8.95 -16.39 -17.96
N LYS A 369 7.95 -15.64 -18.42
CA LYS A 369 7.74 -15.39 -19.86
C LYS A 369 8.90 -14.59 -20.46
N ARG A 370 9.38 -13.56 -19.76
CA ARG A 370 10.45 -12.68 -20.27
C ARG A 370 11.80 -13.40 -20.28
N THR A 371 12.14 -14.11 -19.21
CA THR A 371 13.44 -14.76 -19.04
C THR A 371 13.54 -16.09 -19.80
N PHE A 372 12.47 -16.91 -19.83
CA PHE A 372 12.52 -18.27 -20.38
C PHE A 372 11.54 -18.51 -21.54
N SER A 373 10.75 -17.52 -21.96
CA SER A 373 9.66 -17.70 -22.94
C SER A 373 8.58 -18.71 -22.51
N ILE A 374 8.48 -18.99 -21.21
CA ILE A 374 7.47 -19.90 -20.66
C ILE A 374 6.11 -19.21 -20.64
N THR A 375 5.15 -19.78 -21.38
CA THR A 375 3.76 -19.27 -21.44
C THR A 375 2.70 -20.33 -21.10
N ARG A 376 3.11 -21.60 -21.06
CA ARG A 376 2.27 -22.76 -20.75
C ARG A 376 1.76 -22.71 -19.31
N PRO A 377 0.42 -22.70 -19.07
CA PRO A 377 -0.14 -22.54 -17.72
C PRO A 377 0.29 -23.62 -16.73
N ASP A 378 0.38 -24.87 -17.18
CA ASP A 378 0.79 -26.03 -16.37
C ASP A 378 2.22 -25.88 -15.84
N LYS A 379 3.15 -25.39 -16.67
CA LYS A 379 4.54 -25.14 -16.26
C LYS A 379 4.67 -23.96 -15.30
N VAL A 380 3.95 -22.88 -15.57
CA VAL A 380 3.93 -21.71 -14.68
C VAL A 380 3.40 -22.10 -13.30
N GLU A 381 2.31 -22.88 -13.25
CA GLU A 381 1.74 -23.36 -12.00
C GLU A 381 2.70 -24.30 -11.26
N HIS A 382 3.38 -25.21 -11.96
CA HIS A 382 4.36 -26.10 -11.34
C HIS A 382 5.50 -25.33 -10.66
N LEU A 383 6.17 -24.41 -11.38
CA LEU A 383 7.23 -23.58 -10.81
C LEU A 383 6.70 -22.65 -9.70
N TRP A 384 5.47 -22.16 -9.84
CA TRP A 384 4.83 -21.36 -8.80
C TRP A 384 4.66 -22.15 -7.50
N GLN A 385 4.21 -23.40 -7.57
CA GLN A 385 4.08 -24.26 -6.39
C GLN A 385 5.45 -24.52 -5.74
N VAL A 386 6.50 -24.75 -6.53
CA VAL A 386 7.87 -24.89 -5.99
C VAL A 386 8.27 -23.64 -5.19
N VAL A 387 8.06 -22.45 -5.75
CA VAL A 387 8.40 -21.20 -5.06
C VAL A 387 7.54 -20.99 -3.82
N LEU A 388 6.24 -21.28 -3.90
CA LEU A 388 5.31 -21.15 -2.79
C LEU A 388 5.72 -22.06 -1.63
N GLU A 389 6.06 -23.31 -1.89
CA GLU A 389 6.52 -24.27 -0.88
C GLU A 389 7.86 -23.85 -0.28
N ALA A 390 8.81 -23.39 -1.10
CA ALA A 390 10.07 -22.82 -0.60
C ALA A 390 9.84 -21.60 0.30
N SER A 391 8.84 -20.76 0.00
CA SER A 391 8.52 -19.57 0.80
C SER A 391 7.95 -19.86 2.19
N ARG A 392 7.58 -21.12 2.45
CA ARG A 392 7.09 -21.60 3.76
C ARG A 392 8.21 -22.05 4.68
N GLN A 393 9.45 -22.14 4.20
CA GLN A 393 10.58 -22.49 5.05
C GLN A 393 10.77 -21.44 6.15
N PRO A 394 11.08 -21.86 7.39
CA PRO A 394 11.32 -20.95 8.49
C PRO A 394 12.67 -20.20 8.35
N LYS A 395 13.61 -20.77 7.59
CA LYS A 395 14.91 -20.16 7.30
C LYS A 395 14.88 -19.54 5.90
N GLY A 396 15.78 -18.59 5.66
CA GLY A 396 15.90 -17.99 4.34
C GLY A 396 16.33 -19.02 3.29
N THR A 397 15.63 -19.06 2.16
CA THR A 397 15.80 -20.05 1.08
C THR A 397 16.20 -19.34 -0.21
N LEU A 398 16.97 -20.02 -1.06
CA LEU A 398 17.38 -19.50 -2.35
C LEU A 398 17.10 -20.54 -3.45
N LEU A 399 16.27 -20.18 -4.43
CA LEU A 399 16.01 -21.01 -5.61
C LEU A 399 16.63 -20.34 -6.83
N VAL A 400 17.37 -21.10 -7.64
CA VAL A 400 18.02 -20.63 -8.87
C VAL A 400 17.48 -21.43 -10.03
N ILE A 401 16.69 -20.76 -10.88
CA ILE A 401 16.17 -21.31 -12.12
C ILE A 401 17.06 -20.83 -13.25
N THR A 402 17.67 -21.73 -14.03
CA THR A 402 18.53 -21.37 -15.16
C THR A 402 18.41 -22.39 -16.28
N THR A 403 18.49 -21.95 -17.54
CA THR A 403 18.39 -22.86 -18.70
C THR A 403 19.51 -23.89 -18.74
N GLU A 404 20.65 -23.60 -18.12
CA GLU A 404 21.84 -24.46 -18.11
C GLU A 404 22.10 -25.05 -16.71
N ALA A 405 21.04 -25.49 -16.01
CA ALA A 405 21.14 -25.94 -14.61
C ALA A 405 22.09 -27.12 -14.41
N LEU A 406 22.14 -28.05 -15.37
CA LEU A 406 23.07 -29.19 -15.34
C LEU A 406 24.53 -28.73 -15.47
N ALA A 407 24.81 -27.84 -16.43
CA ALA A 407 26.16 -27.34 -16.65
C ALA A 407 26.63 -26.47 -15.46
N GLU A 408 25.74 -25.65 -14.90
CA GLU A 408 26.02 -24.87 -13.69
C GLU A 408 26.24 -25.76 -12.46
N ALA A 409 25.49 -26.87 -12.32
CA ALA A 409 25.71 -27.84 -11.26
C ALA A 409 27.12 -28.47 -11.37
N ASP A 410 27.55 -28.88 -12.57
CA ASP A 410 28.90 -29.43 -12.76
C ASP A 410 30.00 -28.39 -12.53
N ARG A 411 29.80 -27.14 -13.00
CA ARG A 411 30.73 -26.02 -12.75
C ARG A 411 30.91 -25.75 -11.27
N LEU A 412 29.83 -25.82 -10.49
CA LEU A 412 29.81 -25.54 -9.05
C LEU A 412 29.93 -26.81 -8.18
N LYS A 413 30.26 -27.98 -8.73
CA LYS A 413 30.21 -29.28 -8.02
C LYS A 413 31.05 -29.39 -6.75
N LEU A 414 32.09 -28.57 -6.60
CA LEU A 414 32.91 -28.52 -5.38
C LEU A 414 32.32 -27.61 -4.30
N GLN A 415 31.23 -26.91 -4.61
CA GLN A 415 30.55 -25.91 -3.79
C GLN A 415 29.04 -26.20 -3.66
N CYS A 416 28.63 -27.44 -3.93
CA CYS A 416 27.27 -27.92 -3.77
C CYS A 416 27.24 -29.43 -3.55
N THR A 417 26.06 -29.97 -3.29
CA THR A 417 25.80 -31.42 -3.38
C THR A 417 25.06 -31.71 -4.68
N LEU A 418 25.69 -32.48 -5.56
CA LEU A 418 25.04 -32.99 -6.76
C LEU A 418 24.01 -34.06 -6.39
N ILE A 419 22.87 -34.04 -7.07
CA ILE A 419 21.84 -35.06 -6.95
C ILE A 419 21.49 -35.57 -8.35
N GLU A 420 20.94 -36.78 -8.42
CA GLU A 420 20.28 -37.21 -9.66
C GLU A 420 19.10 -36.27 -9.96
N PRO A 421 18.91 -35.84 -11.23
CA PRO A 421 17.86 -34.90 -11.58
C PRO A 421 16.48 -35.37 -11.12
N VAL A 422 15.83 -34.59 -10.27
CA VAL A 422 14.53 -34.94 -9.68
C VAL A 422 13.52 -33.80 -9.88
N PRO A 423 12.28 -34.11 -10.33
CA PRO A 423 11.25 -33.09 -10.46
C PRO A 423 10.80 -32.61 -9.08
N LEU A 424 10.70 -31.30 -8.89
CA LEU A 424 10.33 -30.72 -7.61
C LEU A 424 8.83 -30.80 -7.35
N THR A 425 8.45 -31.71 -6.45
CA THR A 425 7.12 -31.76 -5.84
C THR A 425 7.12 -30.99 -4.52
N PRO A 426 5.95 -30.62 -3.95
CA PRO A 426 5.90 -29.93 -2.66
C PRO A 426 6.71 -30.59 -1.55
N LEU A 427 6.64 -31.92 -1.43
CA LEU A 427 7.40 -32.69 -0.46
C LEU A 427 8.91 -32.58 -0.71
N ILE A 428 9.35 -32.79 -1.96
CA ILE A 428 10.78 -32.73 -2.31
C ILE A 428 11.31 -31.33 -2.08
N THR A 429 10.59 -30.29 -2.53
CA THR A 429 10.94 -28.89 -2.29
C THR A 429 11.18 -28.63 -0.81
N GLN A 430 10.28 -29.08 0.07
CA GLN A 430 10.44 -28.91 1.53
C GLN A 430 11.71 -29.58 2.06
N LEU A 431 12.03 -30.79 1.60
CA LEU A 431 13.21 -31.53 2.02
C LEU A 431 14.50 -30.83 1.59
N ILE A 432 14.60 -30.45 0.31
CA ILE A 432 15.85 -29.91 -0.24
C ILE A 432 16.11 -28.45 0.14
N THR A 433 15.07 -27.69 0.48
CA THR A 433 15.20 -26.29 0.90
C THR A 433 15.46 -26.14 2.40
N ALA A 434 15.51 -27.24 3.16
CA ALA A 434 15.78 -27.25 4.59
C ALA A 434 17.27 -27.03 4.95
N ILE A 435 18.16 -27.13 3.96
CA ILE A 435 19.61 -26.92 4.13
C ILE A 435 20.03 -25.52 3.68
N ASP A 436 21.19 -25.06 4.15
CA ASP A 436 21.76 -23.78 3.74
C ASP A 436 22.32 -23.85 2.30
N GLY A 437 22.26 -22.71 1.60
CA GLY A 437 22.69 -22.58 0.20
C GLY A 437 21.50 -22.48 -0.76
N ALA A 438 21.80 -22.56 -2.05
CA ALA A 438 20.79 -22.49 -3.11
C ALA A 438 20.38 -23.87 -3.61
N VAL A 439 19.16 -23.95 -4.13
CA VAL A 439 18.68 -25.07 -4.94
C VAL A 439 18.76 -24.65 -6.40
N LEU A 440 19.45 -25.45 -7.22
CA LEU A 440 19.60 -25.19 -8.64
C LEU A 440 18.67 -26.10 -9.44
N LEU A 441 17.81 -25.48 -10.25
CA LEU A 441 16.82 -26.16 -11.07
C LEU A 441 16.75 -25.57 -12.48
N ASP A 442 16.24 -26.37 -13.41
CA ASP A 442 15.95 -25.92 -14.77
C ASP A 442 14.53 -25.31 -14.87
N PRO A 443 14.17 -24.70 -16.02
CA PRO A 443 12.84 -24.15 -16.24
C PRO A 443 11.73 -25.22 -16.39
N GLU A 444 12.07 -26.51 -16.42
CA GLU A 444 11.12 -27.63 -16.40
C GLU A 444 10.78 -28.07 -14.97
N GLY A 445 11.49 -27.56 -13.95
CA GLY A 445 11.28 -27.88 -12.54
C GLY A 445 12.13 -29.04 -12.02
N TYR A 446 13.13 -29.49 -12.79
CA TYR A 446 14.08 -30.50 -12.34
C TYR A 446 15.21 -29.87 -11.54
N CYS A 447 15.46 -30.40 -10.34
CA CYS A 447 16.59 -29.99 -9.51
C CYS A 447 17.82 -30.85 -9.79
N TYR A 448 18.97 -30.20 -9.93
CA TYR A 448 20.25 -30.82 -10.28
C TYR A 448 21.27 -30.77 -9.13
N SER A 449 21.16 -29.78 -8.24
CA SER A 449 22.03 -29.67 -7.07
C SER A 449 21.39 -28.85 -5.95
N ILE A 450 21.83 -29.15 -4.73
CA ILE A 450 21.32 -28.55 -3.49
C ILE A 450 22.50 -28.01 -2.65
N GLY A 451 22.21 -27.02 -1.81
CA GLY A 451 23.22 -26.37 -0.98
C GLY A 451 24.29 -25.64 -1.79
N VAL A 452 23.91 -25.08 -2.95
CA VAL A 452 24.82 -24.40 -3.87
C VAL A 452 25.28 -23.08 -3.28
N ILE A 453 26.58 -22.87 -3.19
CA ILE A 453 27.16 -21.57 -2.88
C ILE A 453 27.29 -20.80 -4.20
N LEU A 454 26.47 -19.76 -4.36
CA LEU A 454 26.51 -18.95 -5.57
C LEU A 454 27.75 -18.07 -5.60
N ASP A 455 28.46 -18.13 -6.73
CA ASP A 455 29.50 -17.18 -7.09
C ASP A 455 28.92 -16.00 -7.89
N GLY A 456 29.77 -15.04 -8.20
CA GLY A 456 29.41 -13.91 -9.04
C GLY A 456 30.31 -12.70 -8.83
N LYS A 457 30.35 -11.82 -9.84
CA LYS A 457 31.17 -10.60 -9.78
C LYS A 457 30.43 -9.52 -9.00
N ALA A 458 31.16 -8.75 -8.20
CA ALA A 458 30.60 -7.57 -7.54
C ALA A 458 30.06 -6.61 -8.61
N SER A 459 28.86 -6.07 -8.37
CA SER A 459 28.18 -5.16 -9.27
C SER A 459 27.64 -3.96 -8.51
N GLY A 460 27.26 -2.91 -9.25
CA GLY A 460 26.63 -1.72 -8.67
C GLY A 460 25.19 -1.95 -8.17
N HIS A 461 24.66 -3.17 -8.30
CA HIS A 461 23.31 -3.53 -7.85
C HIS A 461 23.28 -4.09 -6.42
N GLY A 462 24.45 -4.35 -5.82
CA GLY A 462 24.55 -4.78 -4.42
C GLY A 462 24.17 -3.66 -3.45
N THR A 463 23.67 -4.03 -2.26
CA THR A 463 23.32 -3.08 -1.21
C THR A 463 23.69 -3.61 0.18
N SER A 464 24.33 -2.77 0.99
CA SER A 464 24.70 -3.10 2.38
C SER A 464 23.50 -3.24 3.32
N THR A 465 22.33 -2.78 2.89
CA THR A 465 21.06 -2.89 3.65
C THR A 465 20.43 -4.27 3.58
N ARG A 466 20.87 -5.14 2.66
CA ARG A 466 20.36 -6.51 2.49
C ARG A 466 21.43 -7.54 2.86
N GLY A 467 20.98 -8.73 3.23
CA GLY A 467 21.86 -9.81 3.68
C GLY A 467 22.71 -10.45 2.57
N ALA A 468 23.62 -11.34 2.97
CA ALA A 468 24.55 -12.03 2.07
C ALA A 468 23.82 -12.84 0.99
N ARG A 469 22.72 -13.52 1.32
CA ARG A 469 21.91 -14.32 0.38
C ARG A 469 21.39 -13.49 -0.79
N TYR A 470 20.77 -12.35 -0.49
CA TYR A 470 20.28 -11.40 -1.50
C TYR A 470 21.42 -10.88 -2.37
N ASN A 471 22.51 -10.41 -1.75
CA ASN A 471 23.66 -9.88 -2.50
C ASN A 471 24.38 -10.95 -3.33
N SER A 472 24.43 -12.21 -2.90
CA SER A 472 24.94 -13.32 -3.73
C SER A 472 24.03 -13.59 -4.93
N ALA A 473 22.71 -13.58 -4.74
CA ALA A 473 21.75 -13.72 -5.81
C ALA A 473 21.89 -12.62 -6.88
N VAL A 474 22.00 -11.35 -6.45
CA VAL A 474 22.23 -10.22 -7.34
C VAL A 474 23.51 -10.39 -8.17
N ARG A 475 24.63 -10.76 -7.52
CA ARG A 475 25.90 -10.98 -8.22
C ARG A 475 25.82 -12.14 -9.22
N TYR A 476 25.15 -13.22 -8.84
CA TYR A 476 24.95 -14.37 -9.71
C TYR A 476 24.14 -13.99 -10.95
N VAL A 477 22.97 -13.35 -10.77
CA VAL A 477 22.09 -12.92 -11.88
C VAL A 477 22.82 -11.96 -12.83
N ASP A 478 23.55 -10.99 -12.29
CA ASP A 478 24.25 -9.97 -13.09
C ASP A 478 25.40 -10.58 -13.92
N SER A 479 26.13 -11.53 -13.34
CA SER A 479 27.31 -12.13 -13.97
C SER A 479 27.04 -13.43 -14.75
N SER A 480 25.88 -14.06 -14.55
CA SER A 480 25.51 -15.30 -15.25
C SER A 480 25.44 -15.08 -16.76
N PRO A 481 26.05 -15.94 -17.60
CA PRO A 481 25.92 -15.85 -19.05
C PRO A 481 24.57 -16.37 -19.55
N TYR A 482 23.82 -17.09 -18.71
CA TYR A 482 22.58 -17.76 -19.08
C TYR A 482 21.35 -16.99 -18.62
N PRO A 483 20.21 -17.14 -19.32
CA PRO A 483 18.91 -16.73 -18.77
C PRO A 483 18.71 -17.39 -17.41
N CYS A 484 18.53 -16.58 -16.39
CA CYS A 484 18.32 -17.06 -15.03
C CYS A 484 17.34 -16.17 -14.26
N LEU A 485 16.62 -16.82 -13.36
CA LEU A 485 15.68 -16.23 -12.43
C LEU A 485 16.02 -16.79 -11.06
N VAL A 486 16.33 -15.91 -10.11
CA VAL A 486 16.66 -16.29 -8.74
C VAL A 486 15.58 -15.82 -7.80
N VAL A 487 15.03 -16.73 -7.00
CA VAL A 487 14.06 -16.42 -5.96
C VAL A 487 14.74 -16.43 -4.60
N VAL A 488 14.74 -15.28 -3.94
CA VAL A 488 15.30 -15.09 -2.59
C VAL A 488 14.15 -15.04 -1.60
N VAL A 489 14.05 -16.02 -0.72
CA VAL A 489 13.16 -16.00 0.44
C VAL A 489 13.99 -15.58 1.65
N SER A 490 13.61 -14.49 2.30
CA SER A 490 14.24 -14.06 3.54
C SER A 490 13.58 -14.70 4.77
N GLU A 491 14.30 -14.68 5.89
CA GLU A 491 13.82 -15.21 7.17
C GLU A 491 12.61 -14.46 7.73
N ASP A 492 12.52 -13.15 7.42
CA ASP A 492 11.32 -12.35 7.73
C ASP A 492 10.15 -12.65 6.76
N GLY A 493 10.33 -13.51 5.76
CA GLY A 493 9.29 -13.96 4.84
C GLY A 493 9.04 -13.05 3.64
N MET A 494 9.93 -12.09 3.35
CA MET A 494 9.93 -11.40 2.06
C MET A 494 10.42 -12.35 0.95
N VAL A 495 9.85 -12.22 -0.25
CA VAL A 495 10.27 -13.01 -1.41
C VAL A 495 10.62 -12.06 -2.54
N ASP A 496 11.89 -12.06 -2.96
CA ASP A 496 12.37 -11.32 -4.12
C ASP A 496 12.54 -12.25 -5.32
N VAL A 497 12.12 -11.79 -6.49
CA VAL A 497 12.38 -12.45 -7.77
C VAL A 497 13.34 -11.59 -8.58
N LEU A 498 14.54 -12.10 -8.81
CA LEU A 498 15.63 -11.40 -9.47
C LEU A 498 15.87 -11.99 -10.85
N THR A 499 15.86 -11.13 -11.86
CA THR A 499 16.28 -11.42 -13.24
C THR A 499 17.19 -10.29 -13.72
N LYS A 500 17.93 -10.49 -14.81
CA LYS A 500 18.79 -9.44 -15.38
C LYS A 500 18.00 -8.19 -15.73
N GLU A 501 16.80 -8.37 -16.26
CA GLU A 501 15.93 -7.27 -16.66
C GLU A 501 15.37 -6.52 -15.44
N ASN A 502 14.98 -7.23 -14.36
CA ASN A 502 14.56 -6.59 -13.10
C ASN A 502 15.68 -5.73 -12.48
N LEU A 503 16.93 -6.19 -12.57
CA LEU A 503 18.09 -5.41 -12.09
C LEU A 503 18.37 -4.19 -12.98
N ALA A 504 18.15 -4.29 -14.29
CA ALA A 504 18.33 -3.18 -15.22
C ALA A 504 17.26 -2.09 -15.06
N GLU A 505 16.01 -2.47 -14.78
CA GLU A 505 14.90 -1.54 -14.53
C GLU A 505 15.10 -0.72 -13.25
N ALA A 506 15.70 -1.29 -12.21
CA ALA A 506 16.00 -0.59 -10.96
C ALA A 506 17.04 0.56 -11.09
N ARG A 507 17.70 0.70 -12.25
CA ARG A 507 18.64 1.79 -12.55
C ARG A 507 17.97 3.03 -13.16
N GLN A 508 16.72 2.93 -13.60
CA GLN A 508 15.95 4.03 -14.20
C GLN A 508 15.03 4.66 -13.16
#